data_AF-A0AAU6UAI5-F1
#
_entry.id   AF-A0AAU6UAI5-F1
#
_cell.length_a   1.000
_cell.length_b   1.000
_cell.length_c   1.000
_cell.angle_alpha   90.00
_cell.angle_beta   90.00
_cell.angle_gamma   90.00
#
_symmetry.space_group_name_H-M   'P 1'
#
loop_
_entity.id
_entity.type
_entity.pdbx_description
1 polymer ?
#
loop_
_entity_poly.entity_id
_entity_poly.type
_entity_poly.pdbx_seq_one_letter_code
_entity_poly.pdbx_strand_id
1 'polypeptide(L)'
;MKLHFKKPAFIGLGLIALVSAIWLDYYLPEHTIATITGVEVKRTDKDGPISQKNPADGPTTDVYYIYTERPGEQIRVFRNEDTGWGWPFYFKFNAADVQAKAKSMEFEKRLAIITSYGWRVNMFTMFPNVTKIESTGPEASTWSFFRWFWFGIWALVMGKAAIATWRYFDRLEDEI
;
A
#
# COMPACT_ATOMS: atom_id res chain seq x y z
N MET A 1 41.01 15.18 6.44
CA MET A 1 40.01 15.33 5.37
C MET A 1 38.83 14.35 5.46
N LYS A 2 39.02 13.08 5.88
CA LYS A 2 37.98 12.03 5.86
C LYS A 2 36.84 12.19 6.91
N LEU A 3 37.08 12.83 8.05
CA LEU A 3 36.05 12.99 9.11
C LEU A 3 34.88 13.90 8.72
N HIS A 4 35.10 14.87 7.81
CA HIS A 4 34.03 15.74 7.32
C HIS A 4 32.91 14.96 6.60
N PHE A 5 33.19 13.74 6.16
CA PHE A 5 32.22 12.88 5.48
C PHE A 5 31.36 12.02 6.42
N LYS A 6 31.65 11.97 7.73
CA LYS A 6 30.86 11.18 8.70
C LYS A 6 29.39 11.63 8.74
N LYS A 7 29.16 12.93 8.92
CA LYS A 7 27.82 13.54 8.94
C LYS A 7 27.03 13.35 7.64
N PRO A 8 27.56 13.71 6.45
CA PRO A 8 26.80 13.54 5.20
C PRO A 8 26.53 12.07 4.88
N ALA A 9 27.40 11.13 5.28
CA ALA A 9 27.13 9.70 5.11
C ALA A 9 25.90 9.24 5.92
N PHE A 10 25.80 9.62 7.20
CA PHE A 10 24.63 9.30 8.01
C PHE A 10 23.36 10.01 7.53
N ILE A 11 23.46 11.25 7.05
CA ILE A 11 22.33 11.97 6.43
C ILE A 11 21.85 11.22 5.18
N GLY A 12 22.77 10.82 4.30
CA GLY A 12 22.44 10.04 3.11
C GLY A 12 21.77 8.71 3.46
N LEU A 13 22.30 7.99 4.45
CA LEU A 13 21.69 6.75 4.93
C LEU A 13 20.29 6.97 5.50
N GLY A 14 20.09 8.04 6.27
CA GLY A 14 18.78 8.43 6.81
C GLY A 14 17.76 8.76 5.71
N LEU A 15 18.18 9.46 4.66
CA LEU A 15 17.32 9.74 3.50
C LEU A 15 16.93 8.47 2.76
N ILE A 16 17.88 7.55 2.53
CA ILE A 16 17.60 6.24 1.93
C ILE A 16 16.61 5.47 2.80
N ALA A 17 16.80 5.47 4.13
CA ALA A 17 15.89 4.85 5.08
C ALA A 17 14.46 5.40 4.92
N LEU A 18 14.32 6.73 4.92
CA LEU A 18 13.03 7.40 4.83
C LEU A 18 12.31 7.08 3.51
N VAL A 19 12.99 7.22 2.37
CA VAL A 19 12.39 6.98 1.05
C VAL A 19 11.99 5.51 0.89
N SER A 20 12.86 4.58 1.30
CA SER A 20 12.55 3.14 1.22
C SER A 20 11.44 2.73 2.19
N ALA A 21 11.37 3.30 3.39
CA ALA A 21 10.28 3.05 4.34
C ALA A 21 8.94 3.54 3.79
N ILE A 22 8.89 4.74 3.20
CA ILE A 22 7.68 5.28 2.54
C ILE A 22 7.26 4.39 1.37
N TRP A 23 8.21 3.93 0.57
CA TRP A 23 7.93 3.02 -0.54
C TRP A 23 7.36 1.69 -0.06
N LEU A 24 7.93 1.10 0.99
CA LEU A 24 7.40 -0.12 1.62
C LEU A 24 6.01 0.13 2.21
N ASP A 25 5.80 1.25 2.90
CA ASP A 25 4.51 1.62 3.48
C ASP A 25 3.40 1.68 2.43
N TYR A 26 3.72 2.24 1.26
CA TYR A 26 2.82 2.33 0.13
C TYR A 26 2.52 0.96 -0.49
N TYR A 27 3.52 0.09 -0.70
CA TYR A 27 3.32 -1.16 -1.42
C TYR A 27 2.92 -2.34 -0.53
N LEU A 28 3.28 -2.37 0.75
CA LEU A 28 3.02 -3.50 1.63
C LEU A 28 1.56 -3.52 2.10
N PRO A 29 0.83 -4.64 1.94
CA PRO A 29 -0.59 -4.66 2.18
C PRO A 29 -0.91 -4.57 3.68
N GLU A 30 -1.86 -3.70 4.02
CA GLU A 30 -2.44 -3.56 5.36
C GLU A 30 -3.84 -4.19 5.42
N HIS A 31 -4.31 -4.51 6.62
CA HIS A 31 -5.67 -4.97 6.86
C HIS A 31 -6.53 -3.83 7.40
N THR A 32 -7.63 -3.55 6.71
CA THR A 32 -8.69 -2.65 7.18
C THR A 32 -9.94 -3.47 7.48
N ILE A 33 -10.52 -3.28 8.66
CA ILE A 33 -11.79 -3.91 9.02
C ILE A 33 -12.89 -2.87 8.83
N ALA A 34 -13.81 -3.14 7.90
CA ALA A 34 -14.90 -2.23 7.59
C ALA A 34 -16.11 -2.98 7.04
N THR A 35 -17.28 -2.35 7.13
CA THR A 35 -18.50 -2.85 6.50
C THR A 35 -18.52 -2.37 5.05
N ILE A 36 -18.78 -3.28 4.12
CA ILE A 36 -18.92 -2.94 2.70
C ILE A 36 -20.32 -2.38 2.49
N THR A 37 -20.42 -1.14 1.98
CA THR A 37 -21.68 -0.41 1.81
C THR A 37 -22.11 -0.27 0.36
N GLY A 38 -21.20 -0.54 -0.58
CA GLY A 38 -21.49 -0.47 -2.00
C GLY A 38 -20.31 -0.94 -2.85
N VAL A 39 -20.62 -1.29 -4.09
CA VAL A 39 -19.60 -1.57 -5.11
C VAL A 39 -19.99 -0.91 -6.42
N GLU A 40 -19.01 -0.46 -7.18
CA GLU A 40 -19.21 0.16 -8.49
C GLU A 40 -18.13 -0.32 -9.46
N VAL A 41 -18.42 -0.25 -10.76
CA VAL A 41 -17.44 -0.46 -11.83
C VAL A 41 -17.39 0.81 -12.66
N LYS A 42 -16.20 1.36 -12.87
CA LYS A 42 -16.01 2.51 -13.76
C LYS A 42 -15.03 2.16 -14.85
N ARG A 43 -15.33 2.59 -16.07
CA ARG A 43 -14.40 2.52 -17.17
C ARG A 43 -13.39 3.66 -17.06
N THR A 44 -12.13 3.32 -17.11
CA THR A 44 -10.99 4.20 -16.82
C THR A 44 -9.98 4.09 -17.95
N ASP A 45 -9.39 5.21 -18.35
CA ASP A 45 -8.23 5.26 -19.22
C ASP A 45 -6.97 5.68 -18.43
N LYS A 46 -5.90 6.07 -19.12
CA LYS A 46 -4.64 6.51 -18.50
C LYS A 46 -4.79 7.73 -17.58
N ASP A 47 -5.81 8.56 -17.79
CA ASP A 47 -6.02 9.82 -17.06
C ASP A 47 -7.09 9.68 -15.96
N GLY A 48 -7.76 8.53 -15.89
CA GLY A 48 -8.72 8.20 -14.85
C GLY A 48 -10.11 7.81 -15.40
N PRO A 49 -11.15 7.85 -14.55
CA PRO A 49 -12.49 7.48 -14.97
C PRO A 49 -12.98 8.34 -16.14
N ILE A 50 -13.50 7.70 -17.17
CA ILE A 50 -13.98 8.37 -18.38
C ILE A 50 -15.21 9.20 -18.01
N SER A 51 -15.19 10.46 -18.43
CA SER A 51 -16.27 11.41 -18.16
C SER A 51 -16.34 12.46 -19.26
N GLN A 52 -17.34 13.35 -19.22
CA GLN A 52 -17.39 14.48 -20.16
C GLN A 52 -16.12 15.37 -20.10
N LYS A 53 -15.47 15.42 -18.93
CA LYS A 53 -14.23 16.18 -18.71
C LYS A 53 -12.96 15.37 -19.01
N ASN A 54 -13.07 14.04 -19.08
CA ASN A 54 -12.00 13.13 -19.49
C ASN A 54 -12.55 12.16 -20.56
N PRO A 55 -12.70 12.62 -21.82
CA PRO A 55 -13.14 11.75 -22.91
C PRO A 55 -12.09 10.67 -23.18
N ALA A 56 -12.54 9.46 -23.52
CA ALA A 56 -11.66 8.34 -23.79
C ALA A 56 -10.69 8.66 -24.93
N ASP A 57 -9.38 8.60 -24.64
CA ASP A 57 -8.33 8.91 -25.62
C ASP A 57 -7.37 7.75 -25.90
N GLY A 58 -7.68 6.56 -25.38
CA GLY A 58 -6.85 5.37 -25.52
C GLY A 58 -7.50 4.08 -25.01
N PRO A 59 -6.70 3.02 -24.78
CA PRO A 59 -7.16 1.78 -24.19
C PRO A 59 -7.84 2.03 -22.83
N THR A 60 -8.97 1.37 -22.62
CA THR A 60 -9.76 1.52 -21.40
C THR A 60 -9.76 0.22 -20.63
N THR A 61 -9.80 0.31 -19.31
CA THR A 61 -9.94 -0.82 -18.40
C THR A 61 -11.09 -0.58 -17.44
N ASP A 62 -11.71 -1.66 -16.99
CA ASP A 62 -12.75 -1.58 -15.97
C ASP A 62 -12.10 -1.63 -14.59
N VAL A 63 -12.27 -0.54 -13.84
CA VAL A 63 -11.78 -0.42 -12.46
C VAL A 63 -12.95 -0.62 -11.53
N TYR A 64 -12.82 -1.62 -10.67
CA TYR A 64 -13.77 -1.92 -9.63
C TYR A 64 -13.52 -1.03 -8.42
N TYR A 65 -14.58 -0.43 -7.88
CA TYR A 65 -14.56 0.36 -6.65
C TYR A 65 -15.39 -0.31 -5.57
N ILE A 66 -14.90 -0.23 -4.33
CA ILE A 66 -15.52 -0.82 -3.15
C ILE A 66 -15.65 0.27 -2.10
N TYR A 67 -16.89 0.55 -1.72
CA TYR A 67 -17.26 1.54 -0.72
C TYR A 67 -17.38 0.88 0.64
N THR A 68 -16.77 1.50 1.63
CA THR A 68 -16.72 0.96 2.98
C THR A 68 -17.01 2.03 4.00
N GLU A 69 -17.65 1.61 5.08
CA GLU A 69 -17.91 2.44 6.25
C GLU A 69 -17.35 1.74 7.48
N ARG A 70 -16.73 2.54 8.34
CA ARG A 70 -16.24 2.09 9.64
C ARG A 70 -16.80 3.02 10.72
N PRO A 71 -17.37 2.48 11.82
CA PRO A 71 -17.93 3.31 12.88
C PRO A 71 -16.91 4.33 13.40
N GLY A 72 -17.29 5.60 13.41
CA GLY A 72 -16.46 6.71 13.88
C GLY A 72 -15.37 7.19 12.90
N GLU A 73 -15.26 6.59 11.72
CA GLU A 73 -14.32 7.00 10.67
C GLU A 73 -15.05 7.47 9.41
N GLN A 74 -14.33 8.20 8.55
CA GLN A 74 -14.84 8.62 7.25
C GLN A 74 -14.98 7.43 6.31
N ILE A 75 -15.94 7.51 5.39
CA ILE A 75 -16.13 6.54 4.30
C ILE A 75 -14.79 6.39 3.56
N ARG A 76 -14.30 5.15 3.48
CA ARG A 76 -13.09 4.80 2.73
C ARG A 76 -13.49 4.08 1.47
N VAL A 77 -12.88 4.50 0.36
CA VAL A 77 -13.09 3.90 -0.97
C VAL A 77 -11.82 3.18 -1.36
N PHE A 78 -11.96 1.94 -1.80
CA PHE A 78 -10.89 1.14 -2.37
C PHE A 78 -11.11 0.94 -3.86
N ARG A 79 -10.02 0.80 -4.61
CA ARG A 79 -10.05 0.25 -5.97
C ARG A 79 -9.67 -1.22 -5.92
N ASN A 80 -10.09 -1.99 -6.90
CA ASN A 80 -9.83 -3.41 -6.98
C ASN A 80 -9.45 -3.74 -8.43
N GLU A 81 -8.15 -3.73 -8.70
CA GLU A 81 -7.58 -4.00 -10.01
C GLU A 81 -6.67 -5.23 -9.92
N ASP A 82 -6.55 -5.96 -11.03
CA ASP A 82 -5.57 -7.03 -11.13
C ASP A 82 -4.16 -6.43 -11.18
N THR A 83 -3.29 -6.87 -10.28
CA THR A 83 -1.87 -6.49 -10.38
C THR A 83 -1.20 -7.20 -11.55
N GLY A 84 -1.74 -8.37 -11.92
CA GLY A 84 -1.20 -9.22 -12.96
C GLY A 84 0.29 -9.51 -12.74
N TRP A 85 1.05 -9.37 -13.82
CA TRP A 85 2.52 -9.47 -13.80
C TRP A 85 3.23 -8.15 -13.48
N GLY A 86 2.47 -7.08 -13.22
CA GLY A 86 2.99 -5.75 -12.92
C GLY A 86 3.43 -5.58 -11.47
N TRP A 87 4.07 -4.44 -11.19
CA TRP A 87 4.44 -4.05 -9.84
C TRP A 87 3.24 -3.47 -9.08
N PRO A 88 3.03 -3.80 -7.79
CA PRO A 88 3.73 -4.81 -7.00
C PRO A 88 3.38 -6.24 -7.45
N PHE A 89 4.38 -7.13 -7.47
CA PHE A 89 4.27 -8.51 -7.96
C PHE A 89 3.44 -9.42 -7.04
N TYR A 90 2.18 -9.05 -6.78
CA TYR A 90 1.23 -9.86 -6.02
C TYR A 90 0.51 -10.91 -6.85
N PHE A 91 0.72 -10.92 -8.18
CA PHE A 91 0.15 -11.92 -9.08
C PHE A 91 -1.35 -12.12 -8.89
N LYS A 92 -2.08 -11.01 -8.73
CA LYS A 92 -3.53 -10.99 -8.60
C LYS A 92 -4.18 -10.92 -9.98
N PHE A 93 -5.03 -11.91 -10.27
CA PHE A 93 -5.77 -12.08 -11.54
C PHE A 93 -7.26 -12.37 -11.33
N ASN A 94 -7.78 -12.06 -10.13
CA ASN A 94 -9.12 -12.41 -9.69
C ASN A 94 -9.90 -11.19 -9.17
N ALA A 95 -9.66 -9.99 -9.71
CA ALA A 95 -10.37 -8.78 -9.30
C ALA A 95 -11.89 -8.93 -9.43
N ALA A 96 -12.39 -9.58 -10.49
CA ALA A 96 -13.82 -9.84 -10.66
C ALA A 96 -14.41 -10.72 -9.54
N ASP A 97 -13.69 -11.76 -9.10
CA ASP A 97 -14.13 -12.64 -8.00
C ASP A 97 -14.14 -11.90 -6.66
N VAL A 98 -13.10 -11.09 -6.40
CA VAL A 98 -13.03 -10.23 -5.22
C VAL A 98 -14.18 -9.22 -5.21
N GLN A 99 -14.54 -8.69 -6.38
CA GLN A 99 -15.68 -7.78 -6.54
C GLN A 99 -17.01 -8.49 -6.28
N ALA A 100 -17.21 -9.69 -6.82
CA ALA A 100 -18.41 -10.48 -6.58
C ALA A 100 -18.58 -10.79 -5.08
N LYS A 101 -17.47 -11.13 -4.40
CA LYS A 101 -17.45 -11.34 -2.95
C LYS A 101 -17.82 -10.07 -2.18
N ALA A 102 -17.28 -8.91 -2.58
CA ALA A 102 -17.65 -7.63 -2.00
C ALA A 102 -19.14 -7.31 -2.20
N LYS A 103 -19.69 -7.58 -3.39
CA LYS A 103 -21.11 -7.39 -3.69
C LYS A 103 -22.00 -8.27 -2.79
N SER A 104 -21.61 -9.52 -2.57
CA SER A 104 -22.35 -10.40 -1.65
C SER A 104 -22.36 -9.86 -0.22
N MET A 105 -21.24 -9.30 0.24
CA MET A 105 -21.12 -8.74 1.59
C MET A 105 -21.90 -7.43 1.78
N GLU A 106 -22.03 -6.63 0.72
CA GLU A 106 -22.87 -5.42 0.71
C GLU A 106 -24.32 -5.74 1.07
N PHE A 107 -24.91 -6.76 0.43
CA PHE A 107 -26.32 -7.14 0.67
C PHE A 107 -26.58 -7.54 2.12
N GLU A 108 -25.62 -8.23 2.73
CA GLU A 108 -25.73 -8.75 4.10
C GLU A 108 -25.21 -7.75 5.15
N LYS A 109 -24.68 -6.59 4.73
CA LYS A 109 -23.98 -5.60 5.57
C LYS A 109 -22.95 -6.24 6.51
N ARG A 110 -22.21 -7.23 6.01
CA ARG A 110 -21.23 -7.97 6.80
C ARG A 110 -19.95 -7.18 6.99
N LEU A 111 -19.33 -7.39 8.15
CA LEU A 111 -17.99 -6.91 8.43
C LEU A 111 -16.98 -7.70 7.58
N ALA A 112 -16.07 -6.98 6.94
CA ALA A 112 -15.05 -7.55 6.08
C ALA A 112 -13.66 -7.10 6.54
N ILE A 113 -12.70 -8.03 6.48
CA ILE A 113 -11.29 -7.70 6.52
C ILE A 113 -10.82 -7.53 5.08
N ILE A 114 -10.36 -6.32 4.78
CA ILE A 114 -9.93 -5.89 3.46
C ILE A 114 -8.42 -5.76 3.51
N THR A 115 -7.74 -6.56 2.70
CA THR A 115 -6.30 -6.46 2.49
C THR A 115 -6.05 -5.56 1.30
N SER A 116 -5.30 -4.48 1.49
CA SER A 116 -5.05 -3.51 0.43
C SER A 116 -3.69 -2.85 0.58
N TYR A 117 -3.12 -2.36 -0.52
CA TYR A 117 -1.91 -1.54 -0.51
C TYR A 117 -2.18 -0.17 -1.14
N GLY A 118 -1.32 0.79 -0.85
CA GLY A 118 -1.42 2.17 -1.29
C GLY A 118 -2.19 3.05 -0.30
N TRP A 119 -2.21 4.35 -0.58
CA TRP A 119 -2.84 5.33 0.29
C TRP A 119 -4.16 5.83 -0.26
N ARG A 120 -5.04 6.24 0.66
CA ARG A 120 -6.21 7.05 0.32
C ARG A 120 -5.82 8.52 0.40
N VAL A 121 -5.75 9.19 -0.75
CA VAL A 121 -5.53 10.65 -0.80
C VAL A 121 -6.59 11.30 -1.68
N ASN A 122 -7.56 11.96 -1.04
CA ASN A 122 -8.74 12.51 -1.71
C ASN A 122 -8.37 13.57 -2.75
N MET A 123 -7.41 14.46 -2.44
CA MET A 123 -6.97 15.55 -3.31
C MET A 123 -6.45 15.06 -4.68
N PHE A 124 -5.84 13.88 -4.71
CA PHE A 124 -5.23 13.31 -5.91
C PHE A 124 -5.99 12.12 -6.47
N THR A 125 -7.23 11.88 -6.01
CA THR A 125 -8.04 10.73 -6.46
C THR A 125 -7.29 9.39 -6.31
N MET A 126 -6.41 9.29 -5.30
CA MET A 126 -5.66 8.07 -5.02
C MET A 126 -6.49 7.15 -4.12
N PHE A 127 -6.68 5.92 -4.58
CA PHE A 127 -7.38 4.88 -3.86
C PHE A 127 -6.45 3.68 -3.60
N PRO A 128 -6.44 3.14 -2.38
CA PRO A 128 -5.73 1.89 -2.09
C PRO A 128 -6.31 0.75 -2.94
N ASN A 129 -5.43 -0.10 -3.49
CA ASN A 129 -5.81 -1.25 -4.29
C ASN A 129 -6.00 -2.49 -3.40
N VAL A 130 -7.17 -3.12 -3.50
CA VAL A 130 -7.52 -4.34 -2.77
C VAL A 130 -6.81 -5.53 -3.39
N THR A 131 -6.20 -6.35 -2.54
CA THR A 131 -5.64 -7.66 -2.92
C THR A 131 -6.55 -8.81 -2.50
N LYS A 132 -7.24 -8.68 -1.35
CA LYS A 132 -8.05 -9.75 -0.78
C LYS A 132 -9.18 -9.19 0.07
N ILE A 133 -10.35 -9.84 0.05
CA ILE A 133 -11.47 -9.55 0.94
C ILE A 133 -11.93 -10.84 1.60
N GLU A 134 -12.14 -10.81 2.90
CA GLU A 134 -12.68 -11.93 3.68
C GLU A 134 -13.75 -11.46 4.65
N SER A 135 -14.75 -12.31 4.91
CA SER A 135 -15.73 -12.02 5.95
C SER A 135 -15.05 -12.20 7.29
N THR A 136 -15.34 -11.32 8.23
CA THR A 136 -14.76 -11.41 9.56
C THR A 136 -15.76 -11.07 10.66
N GLY A 137 -15.45 -11.50 11.88
CA GLY A 137 -16.13 -11.05 13.10
C GLY A 137 -15.47 -9.81 13.71
N PRO A 138 -16.07 -9.25 14.77
CA PRO A 138 -15.56 -8.07 15.49
C PRO A 138 -14.14 -8.27 16.07
N GLU A 139 -13.77 -9.52 16.35
CA GLU A 139 -12.49 -9.89 16.98
C GLU A 139 -11.31 -9.94 15.99
N ALA A 140 -11.51 -9.54 14.72
CA ALA A 140 -10.44 -9.59 13.73
C ALA A 140 -9.28 -8.66 14.08
N SER A 141 -8.08 -9.12 13.76
CA SER A 141 -6.88 -8.30 13.87
C SER A 141 -6.61 -7.54 12.58
N THR A 142 -6.19 -6.28 12.70
CA THR A 142 -5.62 -5.49 11.60
C THR A 142 -4.13 -5.79 11.36
N TRP A 143 -3.55 -6.71 12.13
CA TRP A 143 -2.12 -7.06 12.02
C TRP A 143 -1.82 -7.82 10.73
N SER A 144 -1.07 -7.18 9.82
CA SER A 144 -0.58 -7.81 8.59
C SER A 144 0.81 -8.40 8.81
N PHE A 145 0.89 -9.73 8.98
CA PHE A 145 2.17 -10.43 9.11
C PHE A 145 3.10 -10.12 7.94
N PHE A 146 2.60 -10.18 6.71
CA PHE A 146 3.41 -9.92 5.50
C PHE A 146 4.07 -8.54 5.56
N ARG A 147 3.29 -7.50 5.89
CA ARG A 147 3.80 -6.13 6.03
C ARG A 147 4.91 -6.04 7.08
N TRP A 148 4.65 -6.53 8.28
CA TRP A 148 5.61 -6.41 9.38
C TRP A 148 6.85 -7.30 9.21
N PHE A 149 6.71 -8.45 8.57
CA PHE A 149 7.83 -9.29 8.18
C PHE A 149 8.81 -8.54 7.27
N TRP A 150 8.31 -7.88 6.22
CA TRP A 150 9.14 -7.11 5.30
C TRP A 150 9.73 -5.85 5.93
N PHE A 151 8.97 -5.16 6.79
CA PHE A 151 9.54 -4.06 7.60
C PHE A 151 10.64 -4.55 8.55
N GLY A 152 10.51 -5.75 9.12
CA GLY A 152 11.54 -6.38 9.94
C GLY A 152 12.82 -6.64 9.15
N ILE A 153 12.72 -7.23 7.96
CA ILE A 153 13.86 -7.43 7.06
C ILE A 153 14.52 -6.10 6.70
N TRP A 154 13.71 -5.11 6.31
CA TRP A 154 14.19 -3.77 5.99
C TRP A 154 14.94 -3.15 7.18
N ALA A 155 14.39 -3.22 8.39
CA ALA A 155 15.02 -2.69 9.59
C ALA A 155 16.36 -3.37 9.89
N LEU A 156 16.46 -4.69 9.68
CA LEU A 156 17.72 -5.43 9.81
C LEU A 156 18.77 -4.97 8.77
N VAL A 157 18.37 -4.76 7.52
CA VAL A 157 19.26 -4.26 6.46
C VAL A 157 19.76 -2.86 6.77
N MET A 158 18.85 -1.94 7.12
CA MET A 158 19.19 -0.57 7.46
C MET A 158 20.02 -0.48 8.74
N GLY A 159 19.71 -1.31 9.76
CA GLY A 159 20.50 -1.41 10.98
C GLY A 159 21.92 -1.91 10.72
N LYS A 160 22.09 -2.95 9.89
CA LYS A 160 23.42 -3.42 9.47
C LYS A 160 24.19 -2.35 8.71
N ALA A 161 23.53 -1.62 7.80
CA ALA A 161 24.15 -0.52 7.06
C ALA A 161 24.59 0.62 7.99
N ALA A 162 23.79 0.96 9.00
CA ALA A 162 24.14 1.97 10.00
C ALA A 162 25.34 1.54 10.84
N ILE A 163 25.34 0.29 11.34
CA ILE A 163 26.46 -0.27 12.12
C ILE A 163 27.74 -0.33 11.27
N ALA A 164 27.64 -0.74 10.00
CA ALA A 164 28.79 -0.79 9.10
C ALA A 164 29.36 0.61 8.82
N THR A 165 28.48 1.60 8.59
CA THR A 165 28.86 3.01 8.40
C THR A 165 29.56 3.54 9.66
N TRP A 166 29.00 3.25 10.84
CA TRP A 166 29.60 3.62 12.12
C TRP A 166 30.99 3.02 12.31
N ARG A 167 31.12 1.70 12.19
CA ARG A 167 32.41 0.99 12.31
C ARG A 167 33.46 1.44 11.30
N TYR A 168 33.04 1.83 10.09
CA TYR A 168 33.94 2.36 9.09
C TYR A 168 34.55 3.70 9.52
N PHE A 169 33.74 4.62 10.03
CA PHE A 169 34.24 5.91 10.48
C PHE A 169 35.03 5.82 11.79
N ASP A 170 34.65 4.94 12.71
CA ASP A 170 35.40 4.73 13.95
C ASP A 170 36.81 4.20 13.65
N ARG A 171 36.96 3.23 12.74
CA ARG A 171 38.30 2.78 12.29
C ARG A 171 39.11 3.91 11.65
N LEU A 172 38.46 4.78 10.88
CA LEU A 172 39.14 5.93 10.29
C LEU A 172 39.54 6.98 11.33
N GLU A 173 38.86 7.05 12.47
CA GLU A 173 39.25 7.90 13.60
C GLU A 173 40.47 7.30 14.32
N ASP A 174 40.54 5.97 14.45
CA ASP A 174 41.67 5.27 15.07
C ASP A 174 42.97 5.31 14.23
N GLU A 175 42.87 5.45 12.90
CA GLU A 175 44.01 5.51 11.98
C GLU A 175 44.65 6.92 11.85
N ILE A 176 44.04 7.96 12.45
CA ILE A 176 44.49 9.37 12.37
C ILE A 176 45.17 9.77 13.68
#